data_AF-A0A7Y3J3A6-F1
#
_entry.id   AF-A0A7Y3J3A6-F1
#
_cell.length_a   1.000
_cell.length_b   1.000
_cell.length_c   1.000
_cell.angle_alpha   90.00
_cell.angle_beta   90.00
_cell.angle_gamma   90.00
#
_symmetry.space_group_name_H-M   'P 1'
#
loop_
_entity.id
_entity.type
_entity.pdbx_description
1 polymer ?
#
loop_
_entity_poly.entity_id
_entity_poly.type
_entity_poly.pdbx_seq_one_letter_code
_entity_poly.pdbx_strand_id
1 'polypeptide(L)'
;TIVPNLSIKLPYTTGMALPRMTELSRFVAEKANLIPDRRQPFVGEAAFGHKAGQHADVLQKGEAGGQTSDGKKTLGLMEHMDPHLVGNTRRILVSELAGKSTVALKLAKFGTFEKNSHEVQELTRILKEKENAGYEYEAAEASFELLMLKVLGRYRPLFELDNYHLESFKTWNREPQTLGRVFVLAEGKHYMGAAVGLGPVGVLDKALRNALDHVYPFLKNLTLQDFSVRVLTSDDVSTDSKVRVFVSMTDGVTDWDTVGVSQNIVEASWEALVESFEYHHLKSL
;
A
#
# COMPACT_ATOMS: atom_id res chain seq x y z
N THR A 1 -7.51 22.23 -6.47
CA THR A 1 -8.98 22.43 -6.52
C THR A 1 -9.42 23.52 -7.48
N ILE A 2 -8.97 24.78 -7.36
CA ILE A 2 -9.44 25.88 -8.22
C ILE A 2 -9.11 25.65 -9.70
N VAL A 3 -7.84 25.33 -9.99
CA VAL A 3 -7.33 25.17 -11.37
C VAL A 3 -8.12 24.12 -12.19
N PRO A 4 -8.36 22.88 -11.70
CA PRO A 4 -9.17 21.89 -12.44
C PRO A 4 -10.61 22.31 -12.64
N ASN A 5 -11.23 22.95 -11.65
CA ASN A 5 -12.60 23.44 -11.79
C ASN A 5 -12.69 24.50 -12.89
N LEU A 6 -11.74 25.45 -12.92
CA LEU A 6 -11.69 26.47 -13.96
C LEU A 6 -11.42 25.89 -15.35
N SER A 7 -10.51 24.92 -15.48
CA SER A 7 -10.04 24.45 -16.78
C SER A 7 -10.72 23.21 -17.34
N ILE A 8 -11.39 22.41 -16.50
CA ILE A 8 -12.07 21.17 -16.93
C ILE A 8 -13.58 21.30 -16.82
N LYS A 9 -14.08 22.03 -15.81
CA LYS A 9 -15.52 22.16 -15.53
C LYS A 9 -16.12 23.45 -16.07
N LEU A 10 -15.29 24.46 -16.30
CA LEU A 10 -15.68 25.77 -16.76
C LEU A 10 -14.88 26.16 -18.02
N PRO A 11 -15.33 27.15 -18.79
CA PRO A 11 -14.67 27.56 -20.03
C PRO A 11 -13.48 28.52 -19.78
N TYR A 12 -12.66 28.28 -18.75
CA TYR A 12 -11.53 29.16 -18.40
C TYR A 12 -10.16 28.50 -18.60
N THR A 13 -9.24 29.23 -19.24
CA THR A 13 -7.85 28.81 -19.36
C THR A 13 -7.02 29.36 -18.20
N THR A 14 -6.28 28.48 -17.51
CA THR A 14 -5.49 28.85 -16.31
C THR A 14 -3.99 28.94 -16.57
N GLY A 15 -3.51 28.56 -17.76
CA GLY A 15 -2.08 28.51 -18.10
C GLY A 15 -1.29 27.42 -17.36
N MET A 16 -1.96 26.59 -16.56
CA MET A 16 -1.33 25.53 -15.77
C MET A 16 -1.28 24.21 -16.54
N ALA A 17 -0.19 23.46 -16.38
CA ALA A 17 -0.06 22.11 -16.91
C ALA A 17 -0.87 21.11 -16.06
N LEU A 18 -2.16 20.95 -16.37
CA LEU A 18 -3.08 20.07 -15.64
C LEU A 18 -2.55 18.63 -15.45
N PRO A 19 -1.94 17.96 -16.45
CA PRO A 19 -1.47 16.58 -16.28
C PRO A 19 -0.34 16.41 -15.25
N ARG A 20 0.31 17.50 -14.81
CA ARG A 20 1.37 17.47 -13.78
C ARG A 20 0.89 17.94 -12.41
N MET A 21 -0.42 18.16 -12.25
CA MET A 21 -0.93 18.80 -11.06
C MET A 21 -0.86 17.90 -9.81
N THR A 22 -1.01 16.59 -9.97
CA THR A 22 -0.81 15.61 -8.88
C THR A 22 0.65 15.59 -8.43
N GLU A 23 1.59 15.51 -9.37
CA GLU A 23 3.04 15.60 -9.11
C GLU A 23 3.39 16.92 -8.38
N LEU A 24 2.89 18.05 -8.88
CA LEU A 24 3.12 19.36 -8.26
C LEU A 24 2.58 19.43 -6.82
N SER A 25 1.40 18.86 -6.55
CA SER A 25 0.82 18.84 -5.21
C SER A 25 1.70 18.07 -4.23
N ARG A 26 2.23 16.91 -4.66
CA ARG A 26 3.14 16.10 -3.85
C ARG A 26 4.46 16.81 -3.61
N PHE A 27 5.05 17.41 -4.65
CA PHE A 27 6.27 18.21 -4.52
C PHE A 27 6.12 19.36 -3.53
N VAL A 28 5.01 20.10 -3.57
CA VAL A 28 4.76 21.20 -2.61
C VAL A 28 4.60 20.66 -1.18
N ALA A 29 3.86 19.56 -0.99
CA ALA A 29 3.70 18.93 0.31
C ALA A 29 5.05 18.46 0.89
N GLU A 30 5.89 17.84 0.07
CA GLU A 30 7.24 17.42 0.42
C GLU A 30 8.10 18.61 0.87
N LYS A 31 8.14 19.70 0.09
CA LYS A 31 8.91 20.91 0.45
C LYS A 31 8.37 21.65 1.68
N ALA A 32 7.08 21.52 1.95
CA ALA A 32 6.44 22.06 3.15
C ALA A 32 6.55 21.12 4.36
N ASN A 33 7.14 19.93 4.20
CA ASN A 33 7.17 18.86 5.21
C ASN A 33 5.76 18.53 5.76
N LEU A 34 4.80 18.45 4.85
CA LEU A 34 3.40 18.11 5.12
C LEU A 34 3.09 16.73 4.53
N ILE A 35 2.32 15.94 5.29
CA ILE A 35 1.75 14.68 4.80
C ILE A 35 0.62 15.03 3.81
N PRO A 36 0.66 14.57 2.54
CA PRO A 36 -0.40 14.82 1.57
C PRO A 36 -1.76 14.27 2.03
N ASP A 37 -2.82 15.05 1.84
CA ASP A 37 -4.19 14.56 2.12
C ASP A 37 -4.64 13.59 1.03
N ARG A 38 -4.81 12.32 1.42
CA ARG A 38 -5.26 11.24 0.53
C ARG A 38 -6.62 11.51 -0.11
N ARG A 39 -7.48 12.30 0.52
CA ARG A 39 -8.83 12.65 0.02
C ARG A 39 -8.88 14.00 -0.68
N GLN A 40 -7.73 14.66 -0.88
CA GLN A 40 -7.67 15.96 -1.50
C GLN A 40 -8.34 15.92 -2.89
N PRO A 41 -9.28 16.82 -3.20
CA PRO A 41 -9.95 16.83 -4.51
C PRO A 41 -8.94 16.87 -5.67
N PHE A 42 -9.20 16.06 -6.70
CA PHE A 42 -8.40 15.90 -7.92
C PHE A 42 -7.04 15.19 -7.75
N VAL A 43 -6.27 15.50 -6.72
CA VAL A 43 -4.86 15.06 -6.60
C VAL A 43 -4.62 14.04 -5.49
N GLY A 44 -5.58 13.89 -4.57
CA GLY A 44 -5.54 12.89 -3.52
C GLY A 44 -5.59 11.49 -4.11
N GLU A 45 -4.85 10.58 -3.49
CA GLU A 45 -4.77 9.18 -3.89
C GLU A 45 -6.14 8.48 -3.93
N ALA A 46 -7.03 8.82 -3.01
CA ALA A 46 -8.39 8.28 -2.91
C ALA A 46 -9.42 9.09 -3.72
N ALA A 47 -9.03 10.18 -4.40
CA ALA A 47 -9.98 11.06 -5.11
C ALA A 47 -10.70 10.37 -6.28
N PHE A 48 -10.11 9.30 -6.83
CA PHE A 48 -10.67 8.46 -7.88
C PHE A 48 -10.63 6.96 -7.50
N GLY A 49 -10.78 6.70 -6.19
CA GLY A 49 -10.87 5.36 -5.63
C GLY A 49 -12.29 4.80 -5.64
N HIS A 50 -12.46 3.55 -6.06
CA HIS A 50 -13.75 2.86 -6.13
C HIS A 50 -13.64 1.50 -5.46
N LYS A 51 -14.54 1.15 -4.54
CA LYS A 51 -14.59 -0.21 -3.98
C LYS A 51 -15.09 -1.21 -5.03
N ALA A 52 -14.58 -2.44 -4.99
CA ALA A 52 -15.03 -3.53 -5.85
C ALA A 52 -16.55 -3.76 -5.72
N GLY A 53 -17.18 -4.21 -6.81
CA GLY A 53 -18.63 -4.42 -6.89
C GLY A 53 -19.28 -3.63 -8.02
N GLN A 54 -20.48 -3.07 -7.79
CA GLN A 54 -21.24 -2.37 -8.82
C GLN A 54 -20.48 -1.17 -9.42
N HIS A 55 -19.71 -0.44 -8.61
CA HIS A 55 -18.87 0.66 -9.10
C HIS A 55 -17.83 0.16 -10.10
N ALA A 56 -17.15 -0.94 -9.79
CA ALA A 56 -16.16 -1.55 -10.68
C ALA A 56 -16.79 -2.07 -11.99
N ASP A 57 -17.98 -2.66 -11.93
CA ASP A 57 -18.70 -3.14 -13.14
C ASP A 57 -19.10 -1.97 -14.06
N VAL A 58 -19.60 -0.86 -13.50
CA VAL A 58 -19.96 0.34 -14.25
C VAL A 58 -18.75 0.98 -14.94
N LEU A 59 -17.60 1.00 -14.24
CA LEU A 59 -16.33 1.50 -14.78
C LEU A 59 -15.79 0.57 -15.88
N GLN A 60 -15.80 -0.74 -15.67
CA GLN A 60 -15.34 -1.73 -16.66
C GLN A 60 -16.18 -1.65 -17.94
N LYS A 61 -17.51 -1.57 -17.82
CA LYS A 61 -18.40 -1.35 -18.96
C LYS A 61 -18.08 -0.04 -19.66
N GLY A 62 -17.79 1.01 -18.89
CA GLY A 62 -17.48 2.33 -19.43
C GLY A 62 -16.16 2.37 -20.20
N GLU A 63 -15.14 1.66 -19.73
CA GLU A 63 -13.87 1.47 -20.47
C GLU A 63 -14.06 0.67 -21.75
N ALA A 64 -14.98 -0.31 -21.74
CA ALA A 64 -15.38 -1.06 -22.94
C ALA A 64 -16.29 -0.27 -23.90
N GLY A 65 -16.46 1.04 -23.69
CA GLY A 65 -17.29 1.91 -24.54
C GLY A 65 -18.78 1.90 -24.18
N GLY A 66 -19.16 1.31 -23.06
CA GLY A 66 -20.53 1.24 -22.56
C GLY A 66 -21.15 2.62 -22.34
N GLN A 67 -22.42 2.72 -22.73
CA GLN A 67 -23.22 3.93 -22.60
C GLN A 67 -24.51 3.63 -21.84
N THR A 68 -24.99 4.63 -21.11
CA THR A 68 -26.33 4.64 -20.54
C THR A 68 -27.38 4.75 -21.66
N SER A 69 -28.65 4.48 -21.32
CA SER A 69 -29.76 4.61 -22.28
C SER A 69 -29.91 6.02 -22.86
N ASP A 70 -29.44 7.06 -22.17
CA ASP A 70 -29.38 8.45 -22.63
C ASP A 70 -28.06 8.81 -23.36
N GLY A 71 -27.23 7.82 -23.73
CA GLY A 71 -26.05 7.99 -24.57
C GLY A 71 -24.79 8.53 -23.86
N LYS A 72 -24.81 8.64 -22.52
CA LYS A 72 -23.63 9.07 -21.75
C LYS A 72 -22.70 7.90 -21.49
N LYS A 73 -21.40 8.14 -21.53
CA LYS A 73 -20.41 7.12 -21.10
C LYS A 73 -20.69 6.74 -19.65
N THR A 74 -20.75 5.45 -19.35
CA THR A 74 -21.06 4.98 -18.00
C THR A 74 -19.98 5.35 -16.98
N LEU A 75 -18.75 5.63 -17.41
CA LEU A 75 -17.68 6.22 -16.57
C LEU A 75 -18.16 7.47 -15.81
N GLY A 76 -18.97 8.31 -16.47
CA GLY A 76 -19.49 9.56 -15.91
C GLY A 76 -20.49 9.37 -14.77
N LEU A 77 -20.94 8.15 -14.51
CA LEU A 77 -21.84 7.84 -13.39
C LEU A 77 -21.10 7.71 -12.06
N MET A 78 -19.81 7.32 -12.11
CA MET A 78 -18.99 7.10 -10.93
C MET A 78 -17.91 8.18 -10.79
N GLU A 79 -17.44 8.71 -11.91
CA GLU A 79 -16.38 9.71 -11.94
C GLU A 79 -16.85 10.98 -12.59
N HIS A 80 -16.67 12.09 -11.88
CA HIS A 80 -16.94 13.41 -12.43
C HIS A 80 -16.03 13.75 -13.61
N MET A 81 -14.82 13.17 -13.76
CA MET A 81 -13.89 13.40 -14.87
C MET A 81 -12.86 12.27 -14.99
N ASP A 82 -12.17 12.20 -16.14
CA ASP A 82 -11.02 11.31 -16.31
C ASP A 82 -9.85 11.75 -15.41
N PRO A 83 -9.37 10.90 -14.48
CA PRO A 83 -8.27 11.24 -13.58
C PRO A 83 -6.95 11.59 -14.28
N HIS A 84 -6.69 11.04 -15.47
CA HIS A 84 -5.45 11.30 -16.20
C HIS A 84 -5.28 12.77 -16.59
N LEU A 85 -6.39 13.52 -16.73
CA LEU A 85 -6.35 14.95 -17.03
C LEU A 85 -5.65 15.78 -15.96
N VAL A 86 -5.56 15.28 -14.72
CA VAL A 86 -4.87 15.95 -13.59
C VAL A 86 -3.61 15.20 -13.13
N GLY A 87 -3.15 14.22 -13.91
CA GLY A 87 -2.02 13.36 -13.54
C GLY A 87 -2.33 12.38 -12.42
N ASN A 88 -3.61 12.08 -12.19
CA ASN A 88 -4.03 11.08 -11.21
C ASN A 88 -4.45 9.79 -11.95
N THR A 89 -4.71 8.73 -11.20
CA THR A 89 -5.06 7.41 -11.73
C THR A 89 -6.32 6.87 -11.06
N ARG A 90 -7.14 6.14 -11.83
CA ARG A 90 -8.28 5.39 -11.28
C ARG A 90 -7.78 4.22 -10.44
N ARG A 91 -8.36 4.02 -9.27
CA ARG A 91 -8.03 2.89 -8.39
C ARG A 91 -9.27 2.09 -8.04
N ILE A 92 -9.27 0.80 -8.37
CA ILE A 92 -10.31 -0.13 -7.93
C ILE A 92 -9.77 -0.88 -6.71
N LEU A 93 -10.38 -0.69 -5.55
CA LEU A 93 -10.02 -1.35 -4.30
C LEU A 93 -10.61 -2.77 -4.30
N VAL A 94 -9.85 -3.76 -3.83
CA VAL A 94 -10.28 -5.16 -3.77
C VAL A 94 -10.66 -5.52 -2.34
N SER A 95 -11.94 -5.83 -2.12
CA SER A 95 -12.48 -6.38 -0.86
C SER A 95 -12.97 -7.81 -1.03
N GLU A 96 -13.43 -8.43 0.06
CA GLU A 96 -14.14 -9.72 0.15
C GLU A 96 -15.23 -9.89 -0.91
N LEU A 97 -15.91 -8.79 -1.26
CA LEU A 97 -16.97 -8.75 -2.25
C LEU A 97 -16.46 -8.66 -3.70
N ALA A 98 -15.13 -8.60 -3.90
CA ALA A 98 -14.52 -8.63 -5.21
C ALA A 98 -14.77 -10.00 -5.85
N GLY A 99 -15.65 -10.02 -6.85
CA GLY A 99 -15.86 -11.21 -7.65
C GLY A 99 -14.59 -11.62 -8.40
N LYS A 100 -14.50 -12.88 -8.82
CA LYS A 100 -13.39 -13.41 -9.64
C LYS A 100 -13.03 -12.53 -10.85
N SER A 101 -13.99 -11.79 -11.40
CA SER A 101 -13.75 -10.83 -12.49
C SER A 101 -12.82 -9.69 -12.06
N THR A 102 -13.00 -9.13 -10.85
CA THR A 102 -12.15 -8.06 -10.30
C THR A 102 -10.74 -8.58 -10.01
N VAL A 103 -10.64 -9.81 -9.50
CA VAL A 103 -9.35 -10.48 -9.26
C VAL A 103 -8.60 -10.68 -10.58
N ALA A 104 -9.27 -11.18 -11.62
CA ALA A 104 -8.69 -11.33 -12.96
C ALA A 104 -8.22 -9.99 -13.55
N LEU A 105 -9.00 -8.91 -13.37
CA LEU A 105 -8.61 -7.55 -13.80
C LEU A 105 -7.34 -7.07 -13.10
N LYS A 106 -7.18 -7.31 -11.79
CA LYS A 106 -5.98 -6.91 -11.05
C LYS A 106 -4.75 -7.73 -11.43
N LEU A 107 -4.94 -9.00 -11.77
CA LEU A 107 -3.89 -9.86 -12.30
C LEU A 107 -3.48 -9.50 -13.74
N ALA A 108 -4.31 -8.77 -14.48
CA ALA A 108 -4.06 -8.44 -15.89
C ALA A 108 -2.71 -7.75 -16.14
N LYS A 109 -2.16 -7.05 -15.14
CA LYS A 109 -0.82 -6.43 -15.21
C LYS A 109 0.33 -7.43 -15.28
N PHE A 110 0.11 -8.69 -14.91
CA PHE A 110 1.12 -9.75 -14.90
C PHE A 110 0.94 -10.79 -16.02
N GLY A 111 -0.12 -10.65 -16.83
CA GLY A 111 -0.47 -11.58 -17.91
C GLY A 111 -1.98 -11.65 -18.14
N THR A 112 -2.41 -12.50 -19.07
CA THR A 112 -3.84 -12.74 -19.32
C THR A 112 -4.32 -13.93 -18.52
N PHE A 113 -5.33 -13.72 -17.68
CA PHE A 113 -5.90 -14.76 -16.82
C PHE A 113 -7.41 -14.85 -17.03
N GLU A 114 -7.90 -16.06 -17.31
CA GLU A 114 -9.33 -16.30 -17.36
C GLU A 114 -9.93 -16.29 -15.96
N LYS A 115 -11.21 -15.90 -15.86
CA LYS A 115 -11.95 -15.84 -14.59
C LYS A 115 -11.94 -17.15 -13.79
N ASN A 116 -11.84 -18.29 -14.48
CA ASN A 116 -11.83 -19.62 -13.87
C ASN A 116 -10.44 -20.28 -13.89
N SER A 117 -9.38 -19.54 -14.24
CA SER A 117 -7.99 -20.02 -14.13
C SER A 117 -7.65 -20.41 -12.69
N HIS A 118 -6.68 -21.32 -12.54
CA HIS A 118 -6.23 -21.79 -11.23
C HIS A 118 -5.74 -20.63 -10.35
N GLU A 119 -4.98 -19.70 -10.94
CA GLU A 119 -4.40 -18.53 -10.29
C GLU A 119 -5.48 -17.59 -9.75
N VAL A 120 -6.53 -17.31 -10.53
CA VAL A 120 -7.65 -16.47 -10.07
C VAL A 120 -8.41 -17.16 -8.93
N GLN A 121 -8.64 -18.47 -9.03
CA GLN A 121 -9.33 -19.21 -7.96
C GLN A 121 -8.52 -19.24 -6.67
N GLU A 122 -7.22 -19.50 -6.77
CA GLU A 122 -6.32 -19.58 -5.63
C GLU A 122 -6.13 -18.22 -4.96
N LEU A 123 -5.90 -17.16 -5.75
CA LEU A 123 -5.82 -15.80 -5.21
C LEU A 123 -7.14 -15.39 -4.53
N THR A 124 -8.29 -15.74 -5.10
CA THR A 124 -9.60 -15.47 -4.47
C THR A 124 -9.75 -16.21 -3.14
N ARG A 125 -9.27 -17.47 -3.06
CA ARG A 125 -9.30 -18.26 -1.82
C ARG A 125 -8.41 -17.64 -0.75
N ILE A 126 -7.15 -17.34 -1.06
CA ILE A 126 -6.20 -16.75 -0.11
C ILE A 126 -6.65 -15.36 0.33
N LEU A 127 -7.19 -14.55 -0.59
CA LEU A 127 -7.71 -13.23 -0.25
C LEU A 127 -8.79 -13.31 0.83
N LYS A 128 -9.76 -14.22 0.68
CA LYS A 128 -10.82 -14.46 1.68
C LYS A 128 -10.24 -14.91 3.02
N GLU A 129 -9.25 -15.81 3.01
CA GLU A 129 -8.59 -16.27 4.23
C GLU A 129 -7.86 -15.13 4.95
N LYS A 130 -7.14 -14.29 4.21
CA LYS A 130 -6.45 -13.14 4.75
C LYS A 130 -7.42 -12.08 5.28
N GLU A 131 -8.51 -11.78 4.57
CA GLU A 131 -9.51 -10.82 5.07
C GLU A 131 -10.19 -11.31 6.35
N ASN A 132 -10.57 -12.59 6.42
CA ASN A 132 -11.06 -13.23 7.65
C ASN A 132 -10.01 -13.20 8.77
N ALA A 133 -8.73 -13.31 8.42
CA ALA A 133 -7.64 -13.17 9.39
C ALA A 133 -7.46 -11.72 9.87
N GLY A 134 -8.07 -10.76 9.19
CA GLY A 134 -8.07 -9.34 9.55
C GLY A 134 -7.28 -8.45 8.60
N TYR A 135 -6.87 -8.89 7.41
CA TYR A 135 -6.16 -8.04 6.44
C TYR A 135 -7.12 -7.08 5.73
N GLU A 136 -6.60 -5.94 5.28
CA GLU A 136 -7.35 -4.96 4.49
C GLU A 136 -6.50 -4.50 3.30
N TYR A 137 -6.51 -5.31 2.25
CA TYR A 137 -5.75 -5.04 1.02
C TYR A 137 -6.27 -3.84 0.24
N GLU A 138 -7.52 -3.41 0.48
CA GLU A 138 -8.06 -2.14 -0.06
C GLU A 138 -7.20 -0.94 0.32
N ALA A 139 -6.68 -0.91 1.55
CA ALA A 139 -5.86 0.18 2.06
C ALA A 139 -4.35 -0.10 1.94
N ALA A 140 -3.96 -1.22 1.33
CA ALA A 140 -2.57 -1.66 1.22
C ALA A 140 -2.32 -2.39 -0.12
N GLU A 141 -2.37 -1.62 -1.21
CA GLU A 141 -2.26 -2.16 -2.56
C GLU A 141 -0.91 -2.85 -2.81
N ALA A 142 0.19 -2.37 -2.21
CA ALA A 142 1.50 -3.01 -2.36
C ALA A 142 1.53 -4.43 -1.80
N SER A 143 0.97 -4.65 -0.61
CA SER A 143 0.82 -5.99 -0.03
C SER A 143 -0.06 -6.89 -0.90
N PHE A 144 -1.08 -6.33 -1.56
CA PHE A 144 -1.90 -7.09 -2.51
C PHE A 144 -1.11 -7.47 -3.77
N GLU A 145 -0.28 -6.58 -4.31
CA GLU A 145 0.60 -6.91 -5.44
C GLU A 145 1.57 -8.04 -5.10
N LEU A 146 2.19 -7.99 -3.92
CA LEU A 146 3.08 -9.04 -3.44
C LEU A 146 2.34 -10.36 -3.25
N LEU A 147 1.11 -10.34 -2.72
CA LEU A 147 0.28 -11.54 -2.64
C LEU A 147 0.02 -12.16 -4.01
N MET A 148 -0.30 -11.34 -5.03
CA MET A 148 -0.47 -11.83 -6.40
C MET A 148 0.80 -12.51 -6.91
N LEU A 149 1.96 -11.91 -6.68
CA LEU A 149 3.25 -12.47 -7.10
C LEU A 149 3.58 -13.78 -6.37
N LYS A 150 3.22 -13.89 -5.09
CA LYS A 150 3.34 -15.14 -4.30
C LYS A 150 2.50 -16.24 -4.96
N VAL A 151 1.24 -15.96 -5.31
CA VAL A 151 0.36 -16.94 -6.01
C VAL A 151 0.90 -17.33 -7.39
N LEU A 152 1.48 -16.39 -8.12
CA LEU A 152 2.05 -16.63 -9.45
C LEU A 152 3.42 -17.33 -9.41
N GLY A 153 3.99 -17.58 -8.22
CA GLY A 153 5.35 -18.13 -8.08
C GLY A 153 6.45 -17.19 -8.59
N ARG A 154 6.17 -15.89 -8.66
CA ARG A 154 7.10 -14.84 -9.15
C ARG A 154 7.68 -13.97 -8.04
N TYR A 155 7.23 -14.15 -6.80
CA TYR A 155 7.77 -13.46 -5.64
C TYR A 155 9.16 -14.00 -5.29
N ARG A 156 10.09 -13.09 -5.00
CA ARG A 156 11.43 -13.41 -4.49
C ARG A 156 11.70 -12.52 -3.27
N PRO A 157 11.91 -13.10 -2.09
CA PRO A 157 12.23 -12.32 -0.90
C PRO A 157 13.61 -11.69 -1.05
N LEU A 158 13.80 -10.52 -0.43
CA LEU A 158 15.11 -9.87 -0.36
C LEU A 158 16.07 -10.64 0.55
N PHE A 159 15.55 -11.19 1.63
CA PHE A 159 16.31 -11.88 2.65
C PHE A 159 15.39 -12.83 3.43
N GLU A 160 15.99 -13.75 4.16
CA GLU A 160 15.29 -14.61 5.11
C GLU A 160 15.55 -14.10 6.53
N LEU A 161 14.51 -14.07 7.37
CA LEU A 161 14.66 -13.74 8.78
C LEU A 161 15.24 -14.95 9.52
N ASP A 162 16.38 -14.78 10.18
CA ASP A 162 16.86 -15.76 11.16
C ASP A 162 16.13 -15.53 12.49
N ASN A 163 16.33 -14.35 13.09
CA ASN A 163 15.64 -13.92 14.30
C ASN A 163 15.75 -12.40 14.53
N TYR A 164 14.88 -11.87 15.38
CA TYR A 164 15.03 -10.55 15.97
C TYR A 164 14.88 -10.62 17.49
N HIS A 165 15.49 -9.67 18.19
CA HIS A 165 15.36 -9.51 19.63
C HIS A 165 15.17 -8.03 19.95
N LEU A 166 14.10 -7.72 20.69
CA LEU A 166 13.79 -6.38 21.16
C LEU A 166 13.72 -6.38 22.68
N GLU A 167 14.37 -5.42 23.30
CA GLU A 167 14.40 -5.22 24.74
C GLU A 167 13.97 -3.79 25.05
N SER A 168 12.81 -3.64 25.69
CA SER A 168 12.32 -2.34 26.15
C SER A 168 12.67 -2.15 27.63
N PHE A 169 13.26 -1.01 27.96
CA PHE A 169 13.61 -0.66 29.33
C PHE A 169 13.23 0.79 29.66
N LYS A 170 12.83 1.02 30.90
CA LYS A 170 12.51 2.34 31.47
C LYS A 170 13.23 2.48 32.80
N THR A 171 14.03 3.52 32.95
CA THR A 171 14.61 3.91 34.24
C THR A 171 13.84 5.10 34.80
N TRP A 172 13.92 5.33 36.11
CA TRP A 172 13.19 6.41 36.80
C TRP A 172 13.42 7.80 36.18
N ASN A 173 14.65 8.08 35.75
CA ASN A 173 15.10 9.40 35.30
C ASN A 173 15.37 9.52 33.79
N ARG A 174 14.99 8.54 32.97
CA ARG A 174 15.16 8.58 31.51
C ARG A 174 13.89 8.20 30.81
N GLU A 175 13.71 8.67 29.58
CA GLU A 175 12.63 8.21 28.72
C GLU A 175 12.70 6.70 28.45
N PRO A 176 11.56 6.03 28.21
CA PRO A 176 11.57 4.64 27.77
C PRO A 176 12.44 4.49 26.52
N GLN A 177 13.25 3.44 26.49
CA GLN A 177 14.07 3.09 25.35
C GLN A 177 13.83 1.65 24.95
N THR A 178 14.04 1.37 23.68
CA THR A 178 14.08 0.02 23.12
C THR A 178 15.43 -0.18 22.45
N LEU A 179 16.05 -1.32 22.74
CA LEU A 179 17.22 -1.84 22.04
C LEU A 179 16.76 -2.98 21.15
N GLY A 180 17.26 -3.06 19.93
CA GLY A 180 16.91 -4.11 19.00
C GLY A 180 18.09 -4.66 18.23
N ARG A 181 18.02 -5.96 17.93
CA ARG A 181 18.96 -6.69 17.09
C ARG A 181 18.17 -7.54 16.10
N VAL A 182 18.59 -7.56 14.84
CA VAL A 182 17.98 -8.33 13.75
C VAL A 182 19.07 -9.12 13.05
N PHE A 183 18.81 -10.40 12.79
CA PHE A 183 19.68 -11.33 12.07
C PHE A 183 18.94 -11.83 10.84
N VAL A 184 19.59 -11.74 9.68
CA VAL A 184 18.99 -12.09 8.38
C VAL A 184 20.00 -12.79 7.48
N LEU A 185 19.51 -13.67 6.62
CA LEU A 185 20.27 -14.29 5.54
C LEU A 185 19.93 -13.58 4.22
N ALA A 186 20.91 -12.89 3.62
CA ALA A 186 20.76 -12.25 2.31
C ALA A 186 21.91 -12.67 1.39
N GLU A 187 21.62 -12.97 0.12
CA GLU A 187 22.63 -13.42 -0.86
C GLU A 187 23.57 -14.54 -0.35
N GLY A 188 23.03 -15.47 0.46
CA GLY A 188 23.78 -16.58 1.04
C GLY A 188 24.74 -16.20 2.18
N LYS A 189 24.63 -15.00 2.75
CA LYS A 189 25.43 -14.54 3.90
C LYS A 189 24.55 -14.04 5.04
N HIS A 190 24.97 -14.31 6.27
CA HIS A 190 24.30 -13.80 7.46
C HIS A 190 24.74 -12.36 7.75
N TYR A 191 23.76 -11.49 8.02
CA TYR A 191 23.94 -10.12 8.42
C TYR A 191 23.27 -9.86 9.76
N MET A 192 23.83 -8.95 10.54
CA MET A 192 23.26 -8.49 11.80
C MET A 192 23.24 -6.98 11.81
N GLY A 193 22.09 -6.42 12.21
CA GLY A 193 21.95 -5.00 12.48
C GLY A 193 21.39 -4.77 13.87
N ALA A 194 21.72 -3.62 14.45
CA ALA A 194 21.26 -3.24 15.78
C ALA A 194 20.88 -1.75 15.82
N ALA A 195 19.93 -1.40 16.67
CA ALA A 195 19.50 -0.01 16.84
C ALA A 195 18.95 0.24 18.24
N VAL A 196 18.96 1.52 18.65
CA VAL A 196 18.32 2.02 19.87
C VAL A 196 17.35 3.14 19.50
N GLY A 197 16.20 3.19 20.16
CA GLY A 197 15.16 4.18 19.88
C GLY A 197 14.04 4.18 20.91
N LEU A 198 13.00 4.96 20.67
CA LEU A 198 11.90 5.15 21.62
C LEU A 198 10.85 4.03 21.60
N GLY A 199 10.77 3.24 20.52
CA GLY A 199 9.76 2.21 20.39
C GLY A 199 10.21 1.01 19.54
N PRO A 200 9.57 -0.15 19.71
CA PRO A 200 10.01 -1.42 19.12
C PRO A 200 9.99 -1.41 17.60
N VAL A 201 8.98 -0.79 16.98
CA VAL A 201 8.83 -0.78 15.51
C VAL A 201 9.91 0.07 14.84
N GLY A 202 10.13 1.29 15.32
CA GLY A 202 11.18 2.15 14.77
C GLY A 202 12.59 1.60 15.02
N VAL A 203 12.78 0.84 16.10
CA VAL A 203 14.03 0.13 16.36
C VAL A 203 14.20 -1.07 15.43
N LEU A 204 13.13 -1.82 15.16
CA LEU A 204 13.12 -2.94 14.23
C LEU A 204 13.47 -2.48 12.80
N ASP A 205 12.83 -1.41 12.32
CA ASP A 205 13.13 -0.78 11.02
C ASP A 205 14.60 -0.35 10.92
N LYS A 206 15.10 0.39 11.90
CA LYS A 206 16.51 0.84 11.93
C LYS A 206 17.49 -0.32 12.00
N ALA A 207 17.23 -1.32 12.84
CA ALA A 207 18.09 -2.49 12.98
C ALA A 207 18.12 -3.29 11.67
N LEU A 208 16.97 -3.47 11.01
CA LEU A 208 16.89 -4.14 9.72
C LEU A 208 17.67 -3.37 8.63
N ARG A 209 17.51 -2.04 8.56
CA ARG A 209 18.29 -1.20 7.64
C ARG A 209 19.78 -1.29 7.92
N ASN A 210 20.20 -1.22 9.19
CA ASN A 210 21.61 -1.39 9.55
C ASN A 210 22.18 -2.76 9.17
N ALA A 211 21.34 -3.80 9.09
CA ALA A 211 21.77 -5.12 8.63
C ALA A 211 21.96 -5.18 7.10
N LEU A 212 21.13 -4.45 6.36
CA LEU A 212 20.94 -4.65 4.92
C LEU A 212 21.40 -3.51 4.03
N ASP A 213 21.70 -2.31 4.55
CA ASP A 213 22.00 -1.14 3.72
C ASP A 213 23.24 -1.29 2.83
N HIS A 214 24.19 -2.15 3.22
CA HIS A 214 25.36 -2.52 2.42
C HIS A 214 25.02 -3.45 1.26
N VAL A 215 24.01 -4.31 1.42
CA VAL A 215 23.54 -5.27 0.41
C VAL A 215 22.51 -4.61 -0.51
N TYR A 216 21.64 -3.80 0.06
CA TYR A 216 20.53 -3.11 -0.58
C TYR A 216 20.60 -1.60 -0.34
N PRO A 217 21.51 -0.85 -1.01
CA PRO A 217 21.69 0.59 -0.79
C PRO A 217 20.43 1.44 -1.03
N PHE A 218 19.49 0.95 -1.84
CA PHE A 218 18.21 1.63 -2.10
C PHE A 218 17.40 1.86 -0.82
N LEU A 219 17.60 1.05 0.23
CA LEU A 219 16.94 1.22 1.52
C LEU A 219 17.23 2.60 2.15
N LYS A 220 18.31 3.29 1.76
CA LYS A 220 18.62 4.65 2.26
C LYS A 220 17.69 5.72 1.69
N ASN A 221 17.04 5.44 0.56
CA ASN A 221 16.15 6.39 -0.11
C ASN A 221 14.70 6.23 0.36
N LEU A 222 14.40 5.18 1.13
CA LEU A 222 13.05 4.89 1.60
C LEU A 222 12.75 5.62 2.90
N THR A 223 11.65 6.36 2.94
CA THR A 223 11.19 7.11 4.12
C THR A 223 9.83 6.61 4.60
N LEU A 224 9.75 6.25 5.89
CA LEU A 224 8.49 5.91 6.56
C LEU A 224 7.67 7.20 6.75
N GLN A 225 6.53 7.30 6.07
CA GLN A 225 5.66 8.49 6.09
C GLN A 225 4.57 8.40 7.16
N ASP A 226 3.92 7.24 7.27
CA ASP A 226 2.87 6.99 8.24
C ASP A 226 2.95 5.57 8.78
N PHE A 227 2.51 5.43 10.01
CA PHE A 227 2.42 4.16 10.72
C PHE A 227 1.12 4.17 11.51
N SER A 228 0.19 3.29 11.16
CA SER A 228 -1.11 3.24 11.82
C SER A 228 -1.44 1.83 12.29
N VAL A 229 -1.99 1.75 13.50
CA VAL A 229 -2.42 0.50 14.14
C VAL A 229 -3.93 0.53 14.29
N ARG A 230 -4.57 -0.60 14.02
CA ARG A 230 -5.99 -0.84 14.29
C ARG A 230 -6.11 -2.10 15.11
N VAL A 231 -6.75 -1.99 16.27
CA VAL A 231 -7.10 -3.17 17.08
C VAL A 231 -8.35 -3.78 16.46
N LEU A 232 -8.28 -5.07 16.13
CA LEU A 232 -9.38 -5.85 15.62
C LEU A 232 -10.01 -6.55 16.82
N THR A 233 -11.08 -5.95 17.36
CA THR A 233 -11.89 -6.58 18.40
C THR A 233 -12.79 -7.65 17.78
N SER A 234 -12.61 -8.89 18.22
CA SER A 234 -13.70 -9.88 18.21
C SER A 234 -14.66 -9.57 19.35
N ASP A 235 -15.95 -9.88 19.21
CA ASP A 235 -16.99 -9.61 20.21
C ASP A 235 -16.74 -10.29 21.58
N ASP A 236 -15.75 -11.17 21.67
CA ASP A 236 -15.31 -11.82 22.90
C ASP A 236 -14.17 -11.05 23.59
N VAL A 237 -14.40 -10.78 24.88
CA VAL A 237 -13.52 -10.10 25.85
C VAL A 237 -12.25 -10.93 26.12
N SER A 238 -11.38 -11.07 25.12
CA SER A 238 -10.07 -11.70 25.26
C SER A 238 -8.95 -10.68 24.99
N THR A 239 -7.86 -10.81 25.74
CA THR A 239 -6.60 -10.08 25.55
C THR A 239 -5.89 -10.46 24.24
N ASP A 240 -6.45 -11.37 23.45
CA ASP A 240 -5.91 -11.96 22.21
C ASP A 240 -6.41 -11.25 20.95
N SER A 241 -6.82 -9.99 21.08
CA SER A 241 -7.25 -9.15 19.96
C SER A 241 -6.12 -8.98 18.95
N LYS A 242 -6.39 -9.30 17.68
CA LYS A 242 -5.43 -9.08 16.60
C LYS A 242 -5.20 -7.59 16.40
N VAL A 243 -4.02 -7.23 15.93
CA VAL A 243 -3.70 -5.89 15.46
C VAL A 243 -3.41 -5.93 13.98
N ARG A 244 -3.99 -4.97 13.26
CA ARG A 244 -3.69 -4.65 11.87
C ARG A 244 -2.80 -3.43 11.85
N VAL A 245 -1.65 -3.54 11.20
CA VAL A 245 -0.65 -2.49 11.08
C VAL A 245 -0.56 -2.09 9.61
N PHE A 246 -0.63 -0.79 9.34
CA PHE A 246 -0.32 -0.22 8.05
C PHE A 246 0.99 0.57 8.12
N VAL A 247 1.81 0.39 7.10
CA VAL A 247 3.06 1.11 6.87
C VAL A 247 2.95 1.85 5.55
N SER A 248 3.07 3.17 5.59
CA SER A 248 3.17 4.02 4.40
C SER A 248 4.61 4.40 4.16
N MET A 249 5.16 4.08 3.01
CA MET A 249 6.55 4.35 2.63
C MET A 249 6.60 5.14 1.32
N THR A 250 7.65 5.95 1.18
CA THR A 250 7.93 6.70 -0.05
C THR A 250 9.40 6.59 -0.41
N ASP A 251 9.70 6.63 -1.71
CA ASP A 251 11.05 6.86 -2.27
C ASP A 251 11.27 8.35 -2.65
N GLY A 252 10.30 9.22 -2.32
CA GLY A 252 10.28 10.63 -2.70
C GLY A 252 9.58 10.91 -4.04
N VAL A 253 9.18 9.86 -4.78
CA VAL A 253 8.46 9.98 -6.06
C VAL A 253 7.10 9.29 -5.99
N THR A 254 7.09 8.06 -5.45
CA THR A 254 5.93 7.21 -5.30
C THR A 254 5.71 6.85 -3.85
N ASP A 255 4.45 6.77 -3.46
CA ASP A 255 4.02 6.36 -2.12
C ASP A 255 3.30 5.02 -2.24
N TRP A 256 3.49 4.15 -1.25
CA TRP A 256 2.78 2.88 -1.17
C TRP A 256 2.49 2.48 0.28
N ASP A 257 1.41 1.72 0.42
CA ASP A 257 0.95 1.19 1.69
C ASP A 257 1.04 -0.33 1.71
N THR A 258 1.57 -0.85 2.80
CA THR A 258 1.58 -2.28 3.12
C THR A 258 0.84 -2.55 4.42
N VAL A 259 0.37 -3.78 4.59
CA VAL A 259 -0.40 -4.22 5.75
C VAL A 259 0.14 -5.51 6.33
N GLY A 260 0.22 -5.59 7.64
CA GLY A 260 0.50 -6.81 8.39
C GLY A 260 -0.53 -7.03 9.49
N VAL A 261 -0.81 -8.28 9.81
CA VAL A 261 -1.83 -8.63 10.80
C VAL A 261 -1.33 -9.76 11.69
N SER A 262 -1.35 -9.53 13.00
CA SER A 262 -0.92 -10.53 13.98
C SER A 262 -1.56 -10.24 15.33
N GLN A 263 -1.56 -11.22 16.23
CA GLN A 263 -1.84 -10.95 17.65
C GLN A 263 -0.70 -10.16 18.31
N ASN A 264 0.50 -10.17 17.71
CA ASN A 264 1.65 -9.41 18.18
C ASN A 264 1.91 -8.19 17.28
N ILE A 265 1.90 -6.99 17.87
CA ILE A 265 2.15 -5.74 17.15
C ILE A 265 3.52 -5.68 16.48
N VAL A 266 4.55 -6.28 17.09
CA VAL A 266 5.90 -6.33 16.49
C VAL A 266 5.87 -7.18 15.23
N GLU A 267 5.17 -8.31 15.26
CA GLU A 267 5.05 -9.21 14.11
C GLU A 267 4.21 -8.62 12.98
N ALA A 268 3.07 -8.00 13.31
CA ALA A 268 2.28 -7.27 12.31
C ALA A 268 3.08 -6.13 11.68
N SER A 269 3.90 -5.44 12.48
CA SER A 269 4.77 -4.37 11.98
C SER A 269 5.91 -4.92 11.12
N TRP A 270 6.49 -6.07 11.50
CA TRP A 270 7.52 -6.75 10.72
C TRP A 270 7.01 -7.11 9.32
N GLU A 271 5.86 -7.79 9.23
CA GLU A 271 5.27 -8.16 7.94
C GLU A 271 5.06 -6.93 7.05
N ALA A 272 4.43 -5.88 7.58
CA ALA A 272 4.19 -4.65 6.82
C ALA A 272 5.49 -3.97 6.37
N LEU A 273 6.50 -3.87 7.24
CA LEU A 273 7.79 -3.24 6.93
C LEU A 273 8.56 -4.01 5.85
N VAL A 274 8.66 -5.34 5.99
CA VAL A 274 9.39 -6.18 5.03
C VAL A 274 8.73 -6.11 3.66
N GLU A 275 7.41 -6.28 3.59
CA GLU A 275 6.67 -6.16 2.33
C GLU A 275 6.87 -4.77 1.70
N SER A 276 7.01 -3.71 2.51
CA SER A 276 7.25 -2.36 2.00
C SER A 276 8.59 -2.26 1.25
N PHE A 277 9.64 -2.90 1.77
CA PHE A 277 10.97 -2.92 1.13
C PHE A 277 10.98 -3.78 -0.12
N GLU A 278 10.36 -4.95 -0.06
CA GLU A 278 10.29 -5.89 -1.17
C GLU A 278 9.46 -5.35 -2.34
N TYR A 279 8.37 -4.63 -2.04
CA TYR A 279 7.57 -3.96 -3.05
C TYR A 279 8.38 -2.92 -3.83
N HIS A 280 9.14 -2.06 -3.13
CA HIS A 280 10.01 -1.08 -3.79
C HIS A 280 11.07 -1.75 -4.65
N HIS A 281 11.73 -2.80 -4.12
CA HIS A 281 12.74 -3.53 -4.89
C HIS A 281 12.15 -4.09 -6.18
N LEU A 282 10.94 -4.66 -6.12
CA LEU A 282 10.25 -5.19 -7.29
C LEU A 282 9.88 -4.14 -8.32
N LYS A 283 9.47 -2.93 -7.90
CA LYS A 283 9.19 -1.82 -8.82
C LYS A 283 10.43 -1.22 -9.46
N SER A 284 11.60 -1.48 -8.90
CA SER A 284 12.89 -0.96 -9.38
C SER A 284 13.57 -1.88 -10.41
N LEU A 285 13.00 -3.05 -10.70
CA LEU A 285 13.46 -4.04 -11.69
C LEU A 285 12.73 -3.85 -13.03
#